data_AF-A0ABD6EUD3-F1
#
_entry.id   AF-A0ABD6EUD3-F1
#
_cell.length_a   1.000
_cell.length_b   1.000
_cell.length_c   1.000
_cell.angle_alpha   90.00
_cell.angle_beta   90.00
_cell.angle_gamma   90.00
#
_symmetry.space_group_name_H-M   'P 1'
#
loop_
_entity.id
_entity.type
_entity.pdbx_description
1 polymer ?
#
loop_
_entity_poly.entity_id
_entity_poly.type
_entity_poly.pdbx_seq_one_letter_code
_entity_poly.pdbx_strand_id
1 'polypeptide(L)'
;MVVIFMVIALKAVWDSHDYHMKDGVLDPLPNLYSLHSWIGITVVVFYCLQYASGFSTFFFPGLSIPMRHFVMPFHQVFGIGIFCVAALTATMGISERAAWKHSCWTLKKELCGEQVISNILGLSIVLYVTSVVVIILNPRWRRRPLPEEESLHQLSSTE
;
A
#
# COMPACT_ATOMS: atom_id res chain seq x y z
N MET A 1 6.63 10.06 -5.05
CA MET A 1 5.74 10.56 -3.98
C MET A 1 5.39 9.49 -2.96
N VAL A 2 4.82 8.33 -3.35
CA VAL A 2 4.46 7.25 -2.39
C VAL A 2 5.64 6.78 -1.53
N VAL A 3 6.79 6.47 -2.15
CA VAL A 3 8.00 6.05 -1.43
C VAL A 3 8.44 7.08 -0.38
N ILE A 4 8.36 8.37 -0.69
CA ILE A 4 8.75 9.45 0.20
C ILE A 4 7.83 9.48 1.43
N PHE A 5 6.51 9.50 1.21
CA PHE A 5 5.54 9.48 2.32
C PHE A 5 5.59 8.21 3.14
N MET A 6 5.89 7.06 2.51
CA MET A 6 6.08 5.79 3.20
C MET A 6 7.29 5.85 4.15
N VAL A 7 8.44 6.37 3.71
CA VAL A 7 9.61 6.53 4.58
C VAL A 7 9.32 7.49 5.74
N ILE A 8 8.65 8.61 5.46
CA ILE A 8 8.26 9.57 6.49
C ILE A 8 7.31 8.92 7.51
N ALA A 9 6.30 8.16 7.05
CA ALA A 9 5.36 7.47 7.93
C ALA A 9 6.03 6.41 8.81
N LEU A 10 6.98 5.64 8.26
CA LEU A 10 7.76 4.69 9.05
C LEU A 10 8.62 5.43 10.07
N LYS A 11 9.33 6.49 9.70
CA LYS A 11 10.08 7.27 10.69
C LYS A 11 9.20 7.84 11.79
N ALA A 12 8.01 8.35 11.43
CA ALA A 12 7.07 8.88 12.41
C ALA A 12 6.62 7.83 13.44
N VAL A 13 6.34 6.58 13.03
CA VAL A 13 5.90 5.55 13.99
C VAL A 13 7.07 5.04 14.86
N TRP A 14 8.26 4.85 14.29
CA TRP A 14 9.44 4.46 15.08
C TRP A 14 9.80 5.54 16.09
N ASP A 15 9.91 6.80 15.66
CA ASP A 15 10.22 7.91 16.56
C ASP A 15 9.12 8.06 17.64
N SER A 16 7.84 7.89 17.28
CA SER A 16 6.74 7.94 18.24
C SER A 16 6.79 6.83 19.29
N HIS A 17 7.37 5.67 18.97
CA HIS A 17 7.52 4.55 19.91
C HIS A 17 8.79 4.69 20.73
N ASP A 18 9.92 4.98 20.08
CA ASP A 18 11.24 5.05 20.71
C ASP A 18 11.36 6.25 21.66
N TYR A 19 10.71 7.36 21.32
CA TYR A 19 10.65 8.58 22.15
C TYR A 19 9.33 8.75 22.88
N HIS A 20 8.55 7.67 23.05
CA HIS A 20 7.32 7.73 23.83
C HIS A 20 7.61 8.17 25.28
N MET A 21 6.86 9.17 25.75
CA MET A 21 7.00 9.72 27.09
C MET A 21 5.73 9.44 27.90
N LYS A 22 5.90 8.95 29.11
CA LYS A 22 4.83 8.74 30.09
C LYS A 22 5.14 9.52 31.36
N ASP A 23 4.27 10.45 31.71
CA ASP A 23 4.43 11.32 32.89
C ASP A 23 5.78 12.08 32.92
N GLY A 24 6.29 12.47 31.75
CA GLY A 24 7.56 13.19 31.59
C GLY A 24 8.81 12.30 31.64
N VAL A 25 8.65 10.98 31.78
CA VAL A 25 9.73 10.00 31.78
C VAL A 25 9.71 9.22 30.46
N LEU A 26 10.90 8.92 29.92
CA LEU A 26 11.05 8.10 28.72
C LEU A 26 10.55 6.67 29.01
N ASP A 27 9.53 6.24 28.27
CA ASP A 27 8.87 4.94 28.40
C ASP A 27 8.62 4.37 26.99
N PRO A 28 9.66 3.83 26.32
CA PRO A 28 9.58 3.43 24.93
C PRO A 28 8.57 2.31 24.69
N LEU A 29 7.78 2.42 23.63
CA LEU A 29 6.84 1.37 23.21
C LEU A 29 7.57 0.33 22.35
N PRO A 30 7.23 -0.98 22.49
CA PRO A 30 7.84 -1.99 21.65
C PRO A 30 7.45 -1.80 20.18
N ASN A 31 8.43 -1.97 19.29
CA ASN A 31 8.20 -1.96 17.84
C ASN A 31 7.87 -3.36 17.32
N LEU A 32 7.13 -3.41 16.21
CA LEU A 32 6.86 -4.64 15.44
C LEU A 32 6.21 -5.79 16.25
N TYR A 33 5.32 -5.50 17.20
CA TYR A 33 4.63 -6.55 17.99
C TYR A 33 3.24 -6.92 17.47
N SER A 34 2.59 -6.01 16.72
CA SER A 34 1.21 -6.21 16.29
C SER A 34 1.11 -6.83 14.90
N LEU A 35 0.00 -7.50 14.61
CA LEU A 35 -0.26 -8.04 13.28
C LEU A 35 -0.30 -6.93 12.21
N HIS A 36 -0.83 -5.75 12.55
CA HIS A 36 -0.78 -4.57 11.68
C HIS A 36 0.67 -4.24 11.27
N SER A 37 1.60 -4.25 12.25
CA SER A 37 3.01 -3.94 11.98
C SER A 37 3.72 -5.02 11.14
N TRP A 38 3.43 -6.31 11.35
CA TRP A 38 4.02 -7.41 10.57
C TRP A 38 3.54 -7.41 9.12
N ILE A 39 2.23 -7.25 8.91
CA ILE A 39 1.68 -7.14 7.55
C ILE A 39 2.15 -5.84 6.91
N GLY A 40 2.20 -4.74 7.65
CA GLY A 40 2.64 -3.44 7.16
C GLY A 40 4.09 -3.41 6.68
N ILE A 41 5.03 -3.95 7.46
CA ILE A 41 6.43 -4.03 6.99
C ILE A 41 6.58 -4.96 5.79
N THR A 42 5.79 -6.05 5.74
CA THR A 42 5.73 -6.95 4.59
C THR A 42 5.26 -6.22 3.33
N VAL A 43 4.18 -5.42 3.43
CA VAL A 43 3.68 -4.57 2.33
C VAL A 43 4.74 -3.58 1.86
N VAL A 44 5.45 -2.92 2.78
CA VAL A 44 6.53 -1.98 2.44
C VAL A 44 7.64 -2.67 1.64
N VAL A 45 8.10 -3.85 2.09
CA VAL A 45 9.13 -4.62 1.40
C VAL A 45 8.67 -5.02 0.00
N PHE A 46 7.48 -5.61 -0.12
CA PHE A 46 6.94 -6.01 -1.43
C PHE A 46 6.71 -4.82 -2.35
N TYR A 47 6.26 -3.67 -1.82
CA TYR A 47 6.11 -2.45 -2.61
C TYR A 47 7.46 -1.96 -3.15
N CYS A 48 8.51 -1.94 -2.33
CA CYS A 48 9.86 -1.56 -2.78
C CYS A 48 10.41 -2.51 -3.85
N LEU A 49 10.26 -3.82 -3.66
CA LEU A 49 10.66 -4.83 -4.64
C LEU A 49 9.88 -4.68 -5.95
N GLN A 50 8.57 -4.45 -5.86
CA GLN A 50 7.68 -4.23 -6.99
C GLN A 50 8.04 -2.95 -7.76
N TYR A 51 8.35 -1.87 -7.04
CA TYR A 51 8.77 -0.60 -7.61
C TYR A 51 10.12 -0.72 -8.32
N ALA A 52 11.12 -1.32 -7.67
CA ALA A 52 12.45 -1.52 -8.24
C ALA A 52 12.43 -2.45 -9.46
N SER A 53 11.73 -3.58 -9.37
CA SER A 53 11.58 -4.51 -10.50
C SER A 53 10.80 -3.89 -11.66
N GLY A 54 9.72 -3.16 -11.38
CA GLY A 54 8.95 -2.43 -12.38
C GLY A 54 9.77 -1.35 -13.06
N PHE A 55 10.55 -0.57 -12.30
CA PHE A 55 11.44 0.46 -12.81
C PHE A 55 12.51 -0.14 -13.74
N SER A 56 13.23 -1.16 -13.28
CA SER A 56 14.29 -1.80 -14.06
C SER A 56 13.76 -2.51 -15.32
N THR A 57 12.56 -3.09 -15.24
CA THR A 57 11.97 -3.86 -16.36
C THR A 57 11.33 -2.97 -17.40
N PHE A 58 10.52 -2.00 -17.00
CA PHE A 58 9.65 -1.23 -17.89
C PHE A 58 10.09 0.21 -18.14
N PHE A 59 11.03 0.75 -17.35
CA PHE A 59 11.48 2.12 -17.47
C PHE A 59 12.96 2.23 -17.84
N PHE A 60 13.87 2.00 -16.89
CA PHE A 60 15.32 2.12 -17.10
C PHE A 60 16.10 1.16 -16.19
N PRO A 61 17.10 0.40 -16.70
CA PRO A 61 17.62 0.40 -18.07
C PRO A 61 16.66 -0.20 -19.11
N GLY A 62 15.61 -0.88 -18.66
CA GLY A 62 14.62 -1.52 -19.52
C GLY A 62 15.10 -2.88 -20.02
N LEU A 63 14.36 -3.94 -19.70
CA LEU A 63 14.69 -5.30 -20.16
C LEU A 63 14.19 -5.54 -21.60
N SER A 64 14.63 -6.63 -22.21
CA SER A 64 14.20 -7.05 -23.54
C SER A 64 12.68 -7.29 -23.60
N ILE A 65 12.09 -7.14 -24.79
CA ILE A 65 10.65 -7.30 -25.02
C ILE A 65 10.11 -8.65 -24.50
N PRO A 66 10.76 -9.80 -24.78
CA PRO A 66 10.31 -11.09 -24.24
C PRO A 66 10.25 -11.11 -22.72
N MET A 67 11.24 -10.49 -22.05
CA MET A 67 11.29 -10.44 -20.60
C MET A 67 10.21 -9.52 -20.02
N ARG A 68 9.92 -8.39 -20.69
CA ARG A 68 8.79 -7.51 -20.32
C ARG A 68 7.47 -8.26 -20.40
N HIS A 69 7.24 -9.04 -21.45
CA HIS A 69 6.02 -9.86 -21.59
C HIS A 69 5.91 -10.92 -20.50
N PHE A 70 7.03 -11.56 -20.13
CA PHE A 70 7.07 -12.55 -19.06
C PHE A 70 6.77 -11.93 -17.68
N VAL A 71 7.37 -10.78 -17.36
CA VAL A 71 7.25 -10.13 -16.04
C VAL A 71 5.91 -9.41 -15.87
N MET A 72 5.32 -8.88 -16.95
CA MET A 72 4.07 -8.11 -16.94
C MET A 72 2.93 -8.74 -16.11
N PRO A 73 2.52 -10.01 -16.32
CA PRO A 73 1.41 -10.60 -15.56
C PRO A 73 1.71 -10.65 -14.05
N PHE A 74 2.94 -10.98 -13.65
CA PHE A 74 3.34 -10.98 -12.25
C PHE A 74 3.32 -9.56 -11.68
N HIS A 75 3.86 -8.59 -12.41
CA HIS A 75 3.83 -7.19 -12.01
C HIS A 75 2.39 -6.71 -11.78
N GLN A 76 1.45 -7.06 -12.65
CA GLN A 76 0.04 -6.69 -12.47
C GLN A 76 -0.58 -7.37 -11.24
N VAL A 77 -0.43 -8.68 -11.08
CA VAL A 77 -1.03 -9.43 -9.96
C VAL A 77 -0.46 -8.98 -8.61
N PHE A 78 0.87 -8.87 -8.48
CA PHE A 78 1.50 -8.40 -7.24
C PHE A 78 1.14 -6.95 -6.95
N GLY A 79 1.05 -6.08 -7.97
CA GLY A 79 0.63 -4.69 -7.79
C GLY A 79 -0.77 -4.57 -7.19
N ILE A 80 -1.72 -5.34 -7.71
CA ILE A 80 -3.10 -5.40 -7.18
C ILE A 80 -3.11 -5.98 -5.76
N GLY A 81 -2.38 -7.08 -5.54
CA GLY A 81 -2.28 -7.72 -4.22
C GLY A 81 -1.73 -6.77 -3.16
N ILE A 82 -0.60 -6.10 -3.44
CA ILE A 82 0.01 -5.11 -2.54
C ILE A 82 -0.97 -3.98 -2.24
N PHE A 83 -1.70 -3.48 -3.23
CA PHE A 83 -2.67 -2.40 -3.05
C PHE A 83 -3.83 -2.82 -2.12
N CYS A 84 -4.37 -4.03 -2.30
CA CYS A 84 -5.42 -4.57 -1.43
C CYS A 84 -4.92 -4.82 0.00
N VAL A 85 -3.72 -5.40 0.17
CA VAL A 85 -3.16 -5.68 1.50
C VAL A 85 -2.74 -4.39 2.20
N ALA A 86 -2.31 -3.36 1.47
CA ALA A 86 -2.06 -2.03 2.03
C ALA A 86 -3.35 -1.41 2.60
N ALA A 87 -4.48 -1.56 1.91
CA ALA A 87 -5.79 -1.11 2.40
C ALA A 87 -6.20 -1.86 3.67
N LEU A 88 -6.04 -3.19 3.69
CA LEU A 88 -6.27 -4.02 4.87
C LEU A 88 -5.38 -3.58 6.05
N THR A 89 -4.09 -3.33 5.77
CA THR A 89 -3.15 -2.86 6.79
C THR A 89 -3.59 -1.51 7.36
N ALA A 90 -4.06 -0.59 6.51
CA ALA A 90 -4.55 0.72 6.94
C ALA A 90 -5.80 0.60 7.83
N THR A 91 -6.77 -0.22 7.45
CA THR A 91 -7.99 -0.44 8.27
C THR A 91 -7.69 -1.14 9.59
N MET A 92 -6.72 -2.07 9.61
CA MET A 92 -6.21 -2.67 10.84
C MET A 92 -5.55 -1.63 11.76
N GLY A 93 -4.71 -0.74 11.21
CA GLY A 93 -4.05 0.32 11.99
C GLY A 93 -5.05 1.33 12.57
N ILE A 94 -6.09 1.70 11.81
CA ILE A 94 -7.20 2.52 12.30
C ILE A 94 -7.92 1.82 13.47
N SER A 95 -8.23 0.54 13.30
CA SER A 95 -8.93 -0.25 14.33
C SER A 95 -8.09 -0.42 15.60
N GLU A 96 -6.79 -0.68 15.45
CA GLU A 96 -5.82 -0.79 16.54
C GLU A 96 -5.70 0.52 17.31
N ARG A 97 -5.56 1.65 16.60
CA ARG A 97 -5.50 2.97 17.22
C ARG A 97 -6.79 3.32 17.97
N ALA A 98 -7.94 3.04 17.35
CA ALA A 98 -9.25 3.26 17.97
C ALA A 98 -9.42 2.40 19.23
N ALA A 99 -9.00 1.14 19.22
CA ALA A 99 -9.05 0.26 20.37
C ALA A 99 -8.23 0.77 21.56
N TRP A 100 -7.07 1.38 21.32
CA TRP A 100 -6.20 1.90 22.38
C TRP A 100 -6.57 3.30 22.87
N LYS A 101 -7.13 4.16 22.02
CA LYS A 101 -7.36 5.57 22.36
C LYS A 101 -8.81 5.91 22.64
N HIS A 102 -9.78 5.20 22.05
CA HIS A 102 -11.19 5.51 22.29
C HIS A 102 -11.72 4.73 23.49
N SER A 103 -12.10 5.47 24.54
CA SER A 103 -12.72 4.92 25.75
C SER A 103 -14.23 4.74 25.62
N CYS A 104 -14.86 5.30 24.59
CA CYS A 104 -16.31 5.33 24.49
C CYS A 104 -16.94 3.95 24.28
N TRP A 105 -16.34 3.09 23.47
CA TRP A 105 -16.88 1.75 23.23
C TRP A 105 -16.43 0.74 24.31
N THR A 106 -15.24 0.91 24.89
CA THR A 106 -14.68 0.01 25.93
C THR A 106 -15.22 0.28 27.32
N LEU A 107 -15.26 1.55 27.76
CA LEU A 107 -15.76 1.92 29.09
C LEU A 107 -17.24 2.29 29.07
N LYS A 108 -17.64 3.23 28.19
CA LYS A 108 -19.00 3.79 28.18
C LYS A 108 -20.02 2.96 27.40
N LYS A 109 -19.54 2.00 26.59
CA LYS A 109 -20.35 1.13 25.71
C LYS A 109 -21.27 1.92 24.76
N GLU A 110 -20.80 3.07 24.30
CA GLU A 110 -21.52 3.96 23.39
C GLU A 110 -20.71 4.24 22.13
N LEU A 111 -21.40 4.58 21.04
CA LEU A 111 -20.77 5.02 19.80
C LEU A 111 -20.50 6.53 19.86
N CYS A 112 -19.27 6.92 20.18
CA CYS A 112 -18.86 8.32 20.17
C CYS A 112 -18.43 8.81 18.77
N GLY A 113 -18.40 10.14 18.60
CA GLY A 113 -18.01 10.77 17.33
C GLY A 113 -16.63 10.36 16.82
N GLU A 114 -15.63 10.19 17.70
CA GLU A 114 -14.27 9.74 17.31
C GLU A 114 -14.29 8.34 16.67
N GLN A 115 -15.10 7.45 17.23
CA GLN A 115 -15.29 6.10 16.70
C GLN A 115 -16.04 6.14 15.36
N VAL A 116 -17.05 7.00 15.23
CA VAL A 116 -17.78 7.21 13.96
C VAL A 116 -16.82 7.67 12.87
N ILE A 117 -15.98 8.67 13.15
CA ILE A 117 -15.00 9.20 12.18
C ILE A 117 -14.02 8.11 11.75
N SER A 118 -13.49 7.34 12.70
CA SER A 118 -12.55 6.25 12.39
C SER A 118 -13.18 5.16 11.53
N ASN A 119 -14.42 4.78 11.83
CA ASN A 119 -15.16 3.79 11.04
C ASN A 119 -15.46 4.31 9.62
N ILE A 120 -15.90 5.57 9.49
CA ILE A 120 -16.17 6.19 8.18
C ILE A 120 -14.88 6.28 7.35
N LEU A 121 -13.75 6.63 7.96
CA LEU A 121 -12.45 6.64 7.29
C LEU A 121 -12.04 5.24 6.82
N GLY A 122 -12.23 4.21 7.65
CA GLY A 122 -12.00 2.83 7.26
C GLY A 122 -12.86 2.40 6.07
N LEU A 123 -14.16 2.72 6.11
CA LEU A 123 -15.10 2.43 5.01
C LEU A 123 -14.75 3.18 3.73
N SER A 124 -14.33 4.44 3.81
CA SER A 124 -13.95 5.22 2.64
C SER A 124 -12.69 4.67 1.96
N ILE A 125 -11.72 4.18 2.73
CA ILE A 125 -10.53 3.47 2.20
C ILE A 125 -10.95 2.21 1.44
N VAL A 126 -11.84 1.40 2.03
CA VAL A 126 -12.33 0.18 1.38
C VAL A 126 -13.05 0.50 0.06
N LEU A 127 -13.99 1.46 0.08
CA LEU A 127 -14.73 1.89 -1.11
C LEU A 127 -13.82 2.43 -2.22
N TYR A 128 -12.82 3.23 -1.85
CA TYR A 128 -11.82 3.76 -2.78
C TYR A 128 -11.03 2.63 -3.44
N VAL A 129 -10.50 1.70 -2.65
CA VAL A 129 -9.70 0.57 -3.14
C VAL A 129 -10.54 -0.35 -4.03
N THR A 130 -11.76 -0.67 -3.63
CA THR A 130 -12.69 -1.47 -4.46
C THR A 130 -12.96 -0.79 -5.80
N SER A 131 -13.20 0.52 -5.80
CA SER A 131 -13.45 1.28 -7.03
C SER A 131 -12.25 1.26 -7.97
N VAL A 132 -11.03 1.46 -7.44
CA VAL A 132 -9.79 1.36 -8.23
C VAL A 132 -9.60 -0.06 -8.78
N VAL A 133 -9.82 -1.10 -7.97
CA VAL A 133 -9.71 -2.50 -8.40
C VAL A 133 -10.70 -2.83 -9.52
N VAL A 134 -11.95 -2.35 -9.43
CA VAL A 134 -12.95 -2.52 -10.51
C VAL A 134 -12.48 -1.84 -11.79
N ILE A 135 -11.89 -0.64 -11.69
CA ILE A 135 -11.40 0.10 -12.86
C ILE A 135 -10.25 -0.64 -13.55
N ILE A 136 -9.25 -1.08 -12.79
CA ILE A 136 -8.05 -1.71 -13.37
C ILE A 136 -8.32 -3.13 -13.89
N LEU A 137 -9.30 -3.84 -13.33
CA LEU A 137 -9.68 -5.18 -13.78
C LEU A 137 -10.62 -5.16 -14.99
N ASN A 138 -11.22 -4.02 -15.33
CA ASN A 138 -12.13 -3.94 -16.47
C ASN A 138 -11.35 -3.95 -17.80
N PRO A 139 -11.44 -5.02 -18.61
CA PRO A 139 -10.68 -5.13 -19.85
C PRO A 139 -11.07 -4.06 -20.88
N ARG A 140 -12.27 -3.47 -20.77
CA ARG A 140 -12.75 -2.41 -21.68
C ARG A 140 -11.99 -1.10 -21.51
N TRP A 141 -11.37 -0.87 -20.36
CA TRP A 141 -10.65 0.37 -20.03
C TRP A 141 -9.12 0.21 -20.09
N ARG A 142 -8.64 -0.96 -20.51
CA ARG A 142 -7.20 -1.20 -20.70
C ARG A 142 -6.65 -0.32 -21.81
N ARG A 143 -5.49 0.32 -21.58
CA ARG A 143 -4.77 1.11 -22.60
C ARG A 143 -4.51 0.25 -23.84
N ARG A 144 -4.84 0.77 -25.01
CA ARG A 144 -4.46 0.22 -26.31
C ARG A 144 -3.06 0.74 -26.70
N PRO A 145 -2.20 -0.07 -27.33
CA PRO A 145 -0.91 0.39 -27.80
C PRO A 145 -1.10 1.50 -28.86
N LEU A 146 -0.12 2.40 -28.95
CA LEU A 146 -0.09 3.39 -30.03
C LEU A 146 0.38 2.74 -31.34
N PRO A 147 -0.05 3.22 -32.53
CA PRO A 147 0.42 2.66 -33.80
C PRO A 147 1.95 2.65 -33.96
N GLU A 148 2.63 3.65 -33.37
CA GLU A 148 4.08 3.76 -33.35
C GLU A 148 4.76 2.69 -32.45
N GLU A 149 4.09 2.27 -31.36
CA GLU A 149 4.58 1.18 -30.51
C GLU A 149 4.43 -0.16 -31.24
N GLU A 150 3.33 -0.36 -31.99
CA GLU A 150 3.12 -1.57 -32.80
C GLU A 150 4.16 -1.72 -33.90
N SER A 151 4.52 -0.63 -34.61
CA SER A 151 5.54 -0.67 -35.65
C SER A 151 6.94 -0.94 -35.11
N LEU A 152 7.30 -0.34 -33.95
CA LEU A 152 8.55 -0.63 -33.25
C LEU A 152 8.63 -2.10 -32.80
N HIS A 153 7.52 -2.65 -32.31
CA HIS A 153 7.44 -4.06 -31.94
C HIS A 153 7.66 -4.97 -33.15
N GLN A 154 7.05 -4.67 -34.29
CA GLN A 154 7.26 -5.43 -35.54
C GLN A 154 8.72 -5.40 -35.98
N LEU A 155 9.34 -4.22 -36.03
CA LEU A 155 10.75 -4.06 -36.40
C LEU A 155 11.68 -4.85 -35.49
N SER A 156 11.46 -4.80 -34.17
CA SER A 156 12.26 -5.55 -33.19
C SER A 156 12.06 -7.07 -33.23
N SER A 157 11.01 -7.55 -33.90
CA SER A 157 10.70 -8.98 -34.04
C SER A 157 11.19 -9.59 -35.35
N THR A 158 11.58 -8.75 -36.31
CA THR A 158 12.10 -9.14 -37.63
C THR A 158 13.62 -9.17 -37.72
N GLU A 159 14.33 -8.67 -36.71
CA GLU A 159 15.78 -8.81 -36.51
C GLU A 159 16.11 -10.03 -35.63
#